data_AF-A0A9Q9DCC4-F1
#
_entry.id   AF-A0A9Q9DCC4-F1
#
_cell.length_a   1.000
_cell.length_b   1.000
_cell.length_c   1.000
_cell.angle_alpha   90.00
_cell.angle_beta   90.00
_cell.angle_gamma   90.00
#
_symmetry.space_group_name_H-M   'P 1'
#
loop_
_entity.id
_entity.type
_entity.pdbx_description
1 polymer ?
#
loop_
_entity_poly.entity_id
_entity_poly.type
_entity_poly.pdbx_seq_one_letter_code
_entity_poly.pdbx_strand_id
1 'polypeptide(L)' 'MPGTFSTADMDVIKQQHEDWCRANDTDPNSPAGIEKAMQMLVNYGGSASQQPSAQPQKVRAKARA' A
#
# COMPACT_ATOMS: atom_id res chain seq x y z
N MET A 1 18.95 6.57 8.00
CA MET A 1 18.41 5.29 8.49
C MET A 1 17.29 4.88 7.54
N PRO A 2 17.26 3.64 7.03
CA PRO A 2 16.11 3.15 6.27
C PRO A 2 14.87 3.27 7.14
N GLY A 3 13.77 3.79 6.58
CA GLY A 3 12.59 4.23 7.33
C GLY A 3 12.05 3.14 8.24
N THR A 4 12.18 3.35 9.55
CA THR A 4 11.61 2.46 10.56
C THR A 4 10.10 2.59 10.52
N PHE A 5 9.42 1.45 10.48
CA PHE A 5 7.97 1.39 10.66
C PHE A 5 7.56 2.16 11.91
N SER A 6 6.72 3.18 11.74
CA SER A 6 6.27 4.03 12.84
C SER A 6 4.83 3.71 13.23
N THR A 7 4.42 4.20 14.41
CA THR A 7 3.02 4.07 14.86
C THR A 7 2.04 4.74 13.89
N ALA A 8 2.45 5.84 13.24
CA ALA A 8 1.62 6.50 12.24
C ALA A 8 1.37 5.61 11.01
N ASP A 9 2.34 4.79 10.64
CA ASP A 9 2.21 3.83 9.54
C ASP A 9 1.25 2.69 9.89
N MET A 10 1.29 2.22 11.14
CA MET A 10 0.29 1.29 11.67
C MET A 10 -1.12 1.87 11.60
N ASP A 11 -1.30 3.13 12.00
CA ASP A 11 -2.62 3.78 11.99
C ASP A 11 -3.18 3.89 10.57
N VAL A 12 -2.32 4.19 9.58
CA VAL A 12 -2.70 4.22 8.16
C VAL A 12 -3.11 2.83 7.67
N ILE A 13 -2.35 1.78 8.00
CA ILE A 13 -2.68 0.40 7.61
C ILE A 13 -4.01 -0.04 8.23
N LYS A 14 -4.21 0.28 9.52
CA LYS A 14 -5.45 -0.02 10.22
C LYS A 14 -6.64 0.65 9.54
N GLN A 15 -6.54 1.94 9.22
CA GLN A 15 -7.61 2.66 8.55
C GLN A 15 -7.93 2.07 7.16
N GLN A 16 -6.90 1.78 6.35
CA GLN A 16 -7.09 1.14 5.05
C GLN A 16 -7.72 -0.26 5.15
N HIS A 17 -7.35 -1.03 6.18
CA HIS A 17 -7.93 -2.33 6.45
C HIS A 17 -9.41 -2.24 6.83
N GLU A 18 -9.75 -1.34 7.75
CA GLU A 18 -11.15 -1.12 8.17
C GLU A 18 -12.03 -0.66 7.00
N ASP A 19 -11.53 0.25 6.16
CA ASP A 19 -12.25 0.71 4.97
C ASP A 19 -12.45 -0.41 3.95
N TRP A 20 -11.43 -1.25 3.73
CA TRP A 20 -11.55 -2.41 2.85
C TRP A 20 -12.56 -3.43 3.40
N CYS A 21 -12.51 -3.73 4.70
CA CYS A 21 -13.46 -4.62 5.36
C CYS A 21 -14.90 -4.11 5.20
N ARG A 22 -15.13 -2.81 5.41
CA ARG A 22 -16.45 -2.20 5.23
C ARG A 22 -16.92 -2.26 3.77
N ALA A 23 -16.03 -2.01 2.81
CA ALA A 23 -16.37 -2.04 1.39
C ALA A 23 -16.68 -3.46 0.86
N ASN A 24 -16.13 -4.50 1.50
CA ASN A 24 -16.29 -5.89 1.10
C ASN A 24 -17.22 -6.69 2.04
N ASP A 25 -17.92 -6.02 2.95
CA ASP A 25 -18.77 -6.63 3.99
C ASP A 25 -18.08 -7.82 4.70
N THR A 26 -16.78 -7.64 4.96
CA THR A 26 -15.91 -8.70 5.50
C THR A 26 -15.58 -8.40 6.95
N ASP A 27 -15.80 -9.37 7.84
CA ASP A 27 -15.42 -9.24 9.24
C ASP A 27 -13.88 -9.15 9.36
N PRO A 28 -13.34 -8.13 10.05
CA PRO A 28 -11.90 -7.94 10.19
C PRO A 28 -11.20 -9.11 10.92
N ASN A 29 -11.93 -9.86 11.74
CA ASN A 29 -11.41 -11.03 12.46
C ASN A 29 -11.63 -12.35 11.72
N SER A 30 -12.30 -12.32 10.56
CA SER A 30 -12.44 -13.49 9.70
C SER A 30 -11.10 -13.84 9.05
N PRO A 31 -10.92 -15.09 8.57
CA PRO A 31 -9.70 -15.48 7.86
C PRO A 31 -9.35 -14.53 6.70
N ALA A 32 -10.35 -14.06 5.94
CA ALA A 32 -10.16 -13.13 4.84
C ALA A 32 -9.75 -11.72 5.33
N GLY A 33 -10.33 -11.25 6.43
CA GLY A 33 -9.96 -9.99 7.07
C GLY A 33 -8.50 -10.01 7.57
N ILE A 34 -8.11 -11.09 8.24
CA ILE A 34 -6.75 -11.28 8.76
C ILE A 34 -5.75 -11.39 7.61
N GLU A 35 -6.06 -12.17 6.57
CA GLU A 35 -5.20 -12.30 5.39
C GLU A 35 -4.96 -10.94 4.73
N LYS A 36 -6.00 -10.10 4.63
CA LYS A 36 -5.86 -8.76 4.07
C LYS A 36 -4.95 -7.87 4.92
N ALA A 37 -5.10 -7.89 6.24
CA ALA A 37 -4.24 -7.13 7.15
C ALA A 37 -2.77 -7.55 7.00
N MET A 38 -2.50 -8.86 6.92
CA MET A 38 -1.16 -9.39 6.69
C MET A 38 -0.60 -8.97 5.33
N GLN A 39 -1.39 -9.01 4.27
CA GLN A 39 -0.99 -8.51 2.96
C GLN A 39 -0.64 -7.02 3.01
N MET A 40 -1.42 -6.19 3.71
CA MET A 40 -1.14 -4.76 3.85
C MET A 40 0.15 -4.51 4.65
N LEU A 41 0.42 -5.30 5.70
CA LEU A 41 1.66 -5.22 6.48
C LEU A 41 2.89 -5.67 5.67
N VAL A 42 2.77 -6.73 4.86
CA VAL A 42 3.85 -7.20 3.98
C VAL A 42 4.09 -6.24 2.82
N ASN A 43 3.02 -5.68 2.25
CA ASN A 43 3.11 -4.66 1.20
C ASN A 43 3.55 -3.30 1.75
N TYR A 44 3.40 -3.08 3.05
CA TYR A 44 4.07 -2.03 3.78
C TYR A 44 5.57 -2.37 3.86
N GLY A 45 6.22 -2.31 2.71
CA GLY A 45 7.66 -2.21 2.63
C GLY A 45 8.03 -0.81 3.11
N GLY A 46 8.34 -0.66 4.40
CA GLY A 46 9.10 0.48 4.88
C GLY A 46 10.25 0.72 3.90
N SER A 47 10.53 1.98 3.57
CA SER A 47 11.37 2.49 2.46
C SER A 47 12.79 1.90 2.31
N ALA A 48 12.91 0.59 2.15
CA ALA A 48 14.12 -0.17 1.88
C ALA A 48 14.06 -0.84 0.49
N SER A 49 12.91 -0.82 -0.19
CA SER A 49 12.76 -1.32 -1.56
C SER A 49 12.16 -0.33 -2.55
N GLN A 50 11.62 0.81 -2.10
CA GLN A 50 11.28 1.92 -2.98
C GLN A 50 12.52 2.81 -3.17
N GLN A 51 13.50 2.29 -3.93
CA GLN A 51 14.27 3.16 -4.81
C GLN A 51 13.26 3.97 -5.63
N PRO A 52 13.47 5.28 -5.83
CA PRO A 52 12.71 6.00 -6.83
C PRO A 52 13.14 5.42 -8.18
N SER A 53 12.36 4.48 -8.71
CA SER A 53 12.24 4.38 -10.15
C SER A 53 11.57 5.67 -10.59
N ALA A 54 12.41 6.70 -10.72
CA ALA A 54 12.15 7.85 -11.56
C ALA A 54 11.68 7.29 -12.91
N GLN A 55 10.36 7.31 -13.09
CA GLN A 55 9.59 7.80 -14.23
C GLN A 55 10.11 7.50 -15.66
N PRO A 56 9.23 7.33 -16.68
CA PRO A 56 8.13 8.27 -16.85
C PRO A 56 6.78 7.75 -17.36
N GLN A 57 5.76 8.44 -16.83
CA GLN A 57 4.55 8.86 -17.50
C GLN A 57 4.64 8.80 -19.04
N LYS A 58 3.72 8.02 -19.63
CA LYS A 58 3.34 8.17 -21.04
C LYS A 58 2.70 9.54 -21.23
N VAL A 59 3.50 10.57 -21.52
CA VAL A 59 3.02 11.85 -22.06
C VAL A 59 3.30 11.86 -23.56
N ARG A 60 2.21 11.67 -24.28
CA ARG A 60 2.00 11.85 -25.72
C ARG A 60 2.55 13.19 -26.24
N ALA A 61 3.40 13.19 -27.29
CA ALA A 61 3.31 14.12 -28.45
C ALA A 61 4.43 13.98 -29.50
N LYS A 62 4.00 13.87 -30.77
CA LYS A 62 4.58 14.40 -32.04
C LYS A 62 5.98 13.92 -32.51
N ALA A 63 6.08 13.25 -33.68
CA ALA A 63 6.22 13.84 -35.04
C ALA A 63 7.60 14.52 -35.22
N ARG A 64 8.46 14.29 -36.22
CA ARG A 64 8.36 13.97 -37.66
C ARG A 64 9.77 13.50 -38.10
N ALA A 65 9.85 12.69 -39.15
CA ALA A 65 11.02 12.65 -40.05
C ALA A 65 10.77 13.61 -41.22
#